data_AF-A0AA97BQX9-F1
#
_entry.id   AF-A0AA97BQX9-F1
#
_cell.length_a   1.000
_cell.length_b   1.000
_cell.length_c   1.000
_cell.angle_alpha   90.00
_cell.angle_beta   90.00
_cell.angle_gamma   90.00
#
_symmetry.space_group_name_H-M   'P 1'
#
loop_
_entity.id
_entity.type
_entity.pdbx_description
1 polymer ?
#
loop_
_entity_poly.entity_id
_entity_poly.type
_entity_poly.pdbx_seq_one_letter_code
_entity_poly.pdbx_strand_id
1 'polypeptide(L)'
;MTLHTDFHPTFFKDAHLRPILLSSLIALCVGSAVYGLQEYRYYGQRLAFSGIEGKVADLNHQLKEAAEALDSTKTELQSAKDYGKQKNDELYDTKLALEESKKQAQTLNDRLYDANQQVKSLSSQLDATQRSLAESQQARWSLGNQLEQTRTTTQLMGQCLADVQPFMEHAPAVYSFLNNPLSSTILGDGGSTRGKEDLHTLMNSWQFGNCSRVVPSIASYR
;
A
#
# COMPACT_ATOMS: atom_id res chain seq x y z
N MET A 1 66.37 77.75 14.01
CA MET A 1 66.42 78.44 15.32
C MET A 1 67.78 78.12 15.93
N THR A 2 68.73 79.01 15.71
CA THR A 2 70.17 78.86 15.97
C THR A 2 70.48 79.43 17.35
N LEU A 3 71.01 78.61 18.26
CA LEU A 3 71.50 79.05 19.56
C LEU A 3 72.97 79.47 19.42
N HIS A 4 73.18 80.79 19.51
CA HIS A 4 74.48 81.44 19.67
C HIS A 4 75.07 81.05 21.03
N THR A 5 76.33 80.60 21.04
CA THR A 5 77.13 80.50 22.27
C THR A 5 78.35 81.41 22.13
N ASP A 6 78.19 82.65 22.56
CA ASP A 6 79.31 83.58 22.74
C ASP A 6 79.97 83.26 24.09
N PHE A 7 81.15 82.64 24.03
CA PHE A 7 81.96 82.33 25.21
C PHE A 7 82.94 83.49 25.44
N HIS A 8 82.65 84.35 26.41
CA HIS A 8 83.49 85.49 26.81
C HIS A 8 84.49 85.04 27.89
N PRO A 9 85.83 85.08 27.68
CA PRO A 9 86.80 84.64 28.67
C PRO A 9 87.40 85.88 29.38
N THR A 10 86.70 86.39 30.39
CA THR A 10 87.27 87.43 31.26
C THR A 10 86.91 87.15 32.72
N PHE A 11 87.50 86.11 33.31
CA PHE A 11 87.36 85.86 34.76
C PHE A 11 88.57 85.25 35.47
N PHE A 12 89.77 85.30 34.88
CA PHE A 12 91.00 84.89 35.59
C PHE A 12 92.13 85.91 35.38
N LYS A 13 91.99 87.08 36.01
CA LYS A 13 93.13 87.92 36.38
C LYS A 13 92.99 88.18 37.88
N ASP A 14 94.01 87.83 38.63
CA ASP A 14 94.18 88.08 40.07
C ASP A 14 93.52 87.11 41.07
N ALA A 15 93.82 85.81 40.91
CA ALA A 15 93.77 84.90 42.06
C ALA A 15 94.99 83.96 42.04
N HIS A 16 95.89 84.10 43.01
CA HIS A 16 96.88 83.08 43.37
C HIS A 16 96.16 81.86 43.96
N LEU A 17 95.45 81.11 43.11
CA LEU A 17 94.88 79.84 43.48
C LEU A 17 96.01 78.84 43.72
N ARG A 18 96.13 78.35 44.95
CA ARG A 18 97.10 77.32 45.32
C ARG A 18 96.89 76.08 44.42
N PRO A 19 97.96 75.44 43.93
CA PRO A 19 97.86 74.30 43.00
C PRO A 19 97.00 73.14 43.52
N ILE A 20 96.88 73.00 44.85
CA ILE A 20 96.02 72.02 45.53
C ILE A 20 94.53 72.28 45.25
N LEU A 21 94.09 73.55 45.25
CA LEU A 21 92.68 73.90 44.99
C LEU A 21 92.30 73.70 43.52
N LEU A 22 93.24 73.96 42.61
CA LEU A 22 93.06 73.72 41.17
C LEU A 22 92.92 72.21 40.89
N SER A 23 93.75 71.39 41.54
CA SER A 23 93.68 69.93 41.43
C SER A 23 92.36 69.36 41.95
N SER A 24 91.86 69.86 43.10
CA SER A 24 90.55 69.44 43.63
C SER A 24 89.38 69.86 42.74
N LEU A 25 89.44 71.04 42.11
CA LEU A 25 88.40 71.51 41.19
C LEU A 25 88.34 70.64 39.93
N ILE A 26 89.51 70.30 39.36
CA ILE A 26 89.60 69.40 38.20
C ILE A 26 89.10 68.00 38.56
N ALA A 27 89.45 67.47 39.75
CA ALA A 27 88.96 66.17 40.20
C ALA A 27 87.43 66.15 40.41
N LEU A 28 86.84 67.23 40.94
CA LEU A 28 85.39 67.40 41.03
C LEU A 28 84.72 67.49 39.65
N CYS A 29 85.31 68.24 38.72
CA CYS A 29 84.80 68.35 37.35
C CYS A 29 84.87 67.00 36.61
N VAL A 30 85.98 66.27 36.70
CA VAL A 30 86.12 64.94 36.08
C VAL A 30 85.21 63.92 36.77
N GLY A 31 85.13 63.93 38.10
CA GLY A 31 84.22 63.05 38.85
C GLY A 31 82.75 63.27 38.49
N SER A 32 82.32 64.53 38.39
CA SER A 32 80.94 64.88 37.99
C SER A 32 80.64 64.52 36.52
N ALA A 33 81.60 64.68 35.61
CA ALA A 33 81.46 64.26 34.21
C ALA A 33 81.38 62.74 34.06
N VAL A 34 82.19 61.98 34.79
CA VAL A 34 82.16 60.50 34.80
C VAL A 34 80.86 59.99 35.42
N TYR A 35 80.39 60.61 36.51
CA TYR A 35 79.12 60.28 37.14
C TYR A 35 77.94 60.54 36.21
N GLY A 36 77.87 61.71 35.57
CA GLY A 36 76.82 62.02 34.59
C GLY A 36 76.82 61.08 33.37
N LEU A 37 77.99 60.66 32.91
CA LEU A 37 78.10 59.69 31.82
C LEU A 37 77.63 58.27 32.22
N GLN A 38 77.91 57.86 33.47
CA GLN A 38 77.39 56.60 34.02
C GLN A 38 75.87 56.65 34.20
N GLU A 39 75.34 57.75 34.73
CA GLU A 39 73.89 57.93 34.88
C GLU A 39 73.17 57.90 33.53
N TYR A 40 73.71 58.59 32.51
CA TYR A 40 73.15 58.58 31.17
C TYR A 40 73.12 57.18 30.56
N ARG A 41 74.21 56.41 30.69
CA ARG A 41 74.24 55.00 30.24
C ARG A 41 73.23 54.13 30.99
N TYR A 42 73.09 54.35 32.29
CA TYR A 42 72.11 53.64 33.14
C TYR A 42 70.66 53.95 32.72
N TYR A 43 70.32 55.22 32.49
CA TYR A 43 68.98 55.60 32.00
C TYR A 43 68.70 55.03 30.61
N GLY A 44 69.68 55.04 29.70
CA GLY A 44 69.55 54.43 28.38
C GLY A 44 69.27 52.92 28.45
N GLN A 45 69.98 52.20 29.32
CA GLN A 45 69.73 50.77 29.55
C GLN A 45 68.37 50.52 30.20
N ARG A 46 67.95 51.35 31.17
CA ARG A 46 66.66 51.21 31.84
C ARG A 46 65.48 51.43 30.88
N LEU A 47 65.58 52.38 29.96
CA LEU A 47 64.58 52.60 28.91
C LEU A 47 64.50 51.40 27.96
N ALA A 48 65.65 50.85 27.55
CA ALA A 48 65.69 49.64 26.73
C ALA A 48 65.09 48.44 27.46
N PHE A 49 65.39 48.27 28.75
CA PHE A 49 64.86 47.18 29.58
C PHE A 49 63.35 47.29 29.76
N SER A 50 62.83 48.50 30.04
CA SER A 50 61.39 48.74 30.13
C SER A 50 60.66 48.47 28.79
N GLY A 51 61.29 48.80 27.66
CA GLY A 51 60.77 48.44 26.34
C GLY A 51 60.73 46.93 26.09
N ILE A 52 61.70 46.18 26.62
CA ILE A 52 61.72 44.71 26.56
C ILE A 52 60.64 44.12 27.47
N GLU A 53 60.52 44.61 28.71
CA GLU A 53 59.48 44.16 29.65
C GLU A 53 58.06 44.37 29.08
N GLY A 54 57.82 45.52 28.44
CA GLY A 54 56.54 45.77 27.76
C GLY A 54 56.25 44.76 26.64
N LYS A 55 57.26 44.44 25.81
CA LYS A 55 57.12 43.42 24.77
C LYS A 55 56.91 42.02 25.34
N VAL A 56 57.57 41.68 26.44
CA VAL A 56 57.38 40.38 27.11
C VAL A 56 55.97 40.27 27.68
N ALA A 57 55.44 41.34 28.29
CA ALA A 57 54.08 41.36 28.80
C ALA A 57 53.04 41.19 27.68
N ASP A 58 53.22 41.90 26.56
CA ASP A 58 52.36 41.80 25.37
C ASP A 58 52.41 40.39 24.76
N LEU A 59 53.60 39.83 24.56
CA LEU A 59 53.76 38.46 24.07
C LEU A 59 53.13 37.42 25.02
N ASN A 60 53.25 37.62 26.32
CA ASN A 60 52.65 36.71 27.31
C ASN A 60 51.12 36.80 27.31
N HIS A 61 50.57 37.99 27.07
CA HIS A 61 49.13 38.18 26.90
C HIS A 61 48.62 37.47 25.64
N GLN A 62 49.28 37.68 24.49
CA GLN A 62 48.95 37.01 23.23
C GLN A 62 49.08 35.48 23.34
N LEU A 63 50.09 34.97 24.06
CA LEU A 63 50.24 33.53 24.29
C LEU A 63 49.05 32.98 25.09
N LYS A 64 48.57 33.71 26.09
CA LYS A 64 47.41 33.31 26.89
C LYS A 64 46.13 33.30 26.05
N GLU A 65 45.89 34.35 25.27
CA GLU A 65 44.73 34.42 24.36
C GLU A 65 44.76 33.30 23.32
N ALA A 66 45.93 33.04 22.72
CA ALA A 66 46.10 31.95 21.77
C ALA A 66 45.86 30.58 22.41
N ALA A 67 46.29 30.37 23.66
CA ALA A 67 46.04 29.13 24.40
C ALA A 67 44.54 28.93 24.70
N GLU A 68 43.84 29.99 25.12
CA GLU A 68 42.39 29.95 25.36
C GLU A 68 41.61 29.69 24.06
N ALA A 69 41.99 30.36 22.96
CA ALA A 69 41.39 30.14 21.65
C ALA A 69 41.62 28.71 21.13
N LEU A 70 42.82 28.14 21.36
CA LEU A 70 43.14 26.76 21.00
C LEU A 70 42.27 25.76 21.78
N ASP A 71 42.08 25.97 23.08
CA ASP A 71 41.26 25.10 23.92
C ASP A 71 39.77 25.16 23.52
N SER A 72 39.26 26.36 23.23
CA SER A 72 37.91 26.54 22.68
C SER A 72 37.74 25.80 21.36
N THR A 73 38.67 26.00 20.42
CA THR A 73 38.63 25.35 19.10
C THR A 73 38.70 23.82 19.22
N LYS A 74 39.51 23.32 20.15
CA LYS A 74 39.62 21.87 20.42
C LYS A 74 38.30 21.31 20.96
N THR A 75 37.63 22.05 21.83
CA THR A 75 36.33 21.67 22.39
C THR A 75 35.24 21.67 21.32
N GLU A 76 35.22 22.67 20.45
CA GLU A 76 34.31 22.75 19.31
C GLU A 76 34.54 21.61 18.32
N LEU A 77 35.81 21.31 17.99
CA LEU A 77 36.17 20.20 17.11
C LEU A 77 35.70 18.86 17.66
N GLN A 78 35.85 18.64 18.97
CA GLN A 78 35.39 17.43 19.62
C GLN A 78 33.86 17.32 19.58
N SER A 79 33.16 18.43 19.85
CA SER A 79 31.69 18.49 19.76
C SER A 79 31.19 18.23 18.34
N ALA A 80 31.84 18.81 17.33
CA ALA A 80 31.52 18.59 15.92
C ALA A 80 31.77 17.14 15.49
N LYS A 81 32.85 16.51 15.99
CA LYS A 81 33.15 15.11 15.74
C LYS A 81 32.10 14.18 16.35
N ASP A 82 31.66 14.45 17.56
CA ASP A 82 30.65 13.64 18.24
C ASP A 82 29.27 13.82 17.59
N TYR A 83 28.91 15.05 17.21
CA TYR A 83 27.72 15.31 16.39
C TYR A 83 27.76 14.59 15.05
N GLY A 84 28.91 14.59 14.37
CA GLY A 84 29.12 13.86 13.12
C GLY A 84 28.93 12.35 13.27
N LYS A 85 29.42 11.76 14.36
CA LYS A 85 29.18 10.34 14.68
C LYS A 85 27.70 10.06 14.90
N GLN A 86 27.04 10.86 15.74
CA GLN A 86 25.60 10.69 16.02
C GLN A 86 24.78 10.74 14.72
N LYS A 87 25.05 11.71 13.84
CA LYS A 87 24.35 11.81 12.55
C LYS A 87 24.63 10.64 11.63
N ASN A 88 25.83 10.08 11.67
CA ASN A 88 26.16 8.90 10.88
C ASN A 88 25.44 7.64 11.39
N ASP A 89 25.30 7.50 12.71
CA ASP A 89 24.54 6.41 13.33
C ASP A 89 23.04 6.53 13.00
N GLU A 90 22.45 7.73 13.12
CA GLU A 90 21.07 8.00 12.68
C GLU A 90 20.87 7.71 11.18
N LEU A 91 21.85 8.03 10.33
CA LEU A 91 21.81 7.72 8.91
C LEU A 91 21.85 6.20 8.65
N TYR A 92 22.63 5.47 9.44
CA TYR A 92 22.69 4.01 9.36
C TYR A 92 21.35 3.37 9.75
N ASP A 93 20.75 3.82 10.84
CA ASP A 93 19.44 3.33 11.30
C ASP A 93 18.32 3.64 10.31
N THR A 94 18.29 4.86 9.78
CA THR A 94 17.30 5.24 8.74
C THR A 94 17.48 4.45 7.46
N LYS A 95 18.72 4.13 7.08
CA LYS A 95 19.00 3.25 5.93
C LYS A 95 18.51 1.82 6.18
N LEU A 96 18.69 1.27 7.38
CA LEU A 96 18.15 -0.04 7.75
C LEU A 96 16.62 -0.05 7.69
N ALA A 97 15.98 0.96 8.25
CA ALA A 97 14.52 1.10 8.22
C ALA A 97 13.99 1.22 6.78
N LEU A 98 14.70 1.92 5.89
CA LEU A 98 14.35 2.04 4.49
C LEU A 98 14.41 0.69 3.75
N GLU A 99 15.46 -0.10 3.97
CA GLU A 99 15.59 -1.43 3.37
C GLU A 99 14.51 -2.39 3.88
N GLU A 100 14.17 -2.32 5.17
CA GLU A 100 13.07 -3.11 5.73
C GLU A 100 11.71 -2.71 5.13
N SER A 101 11.44 -1.40 5.03
CA SER A 101 10.23 -0.88 4.38
C SER A 101 10.13 -1.32 2.91
N LYS A 102 11.25 -1.32 2.18
CA LYS A 102 11.32 -1.80 0.79
C LYS A 102 10.96 -3.29 0.69
N LYS A 103 11.47 -4.14 1.59
CA LYS A 103 11.11 -5.57 1.64
C LYS A 103 9.63 -5.78 1.95
N GLN A 104 9.07 -5.00 2.87
CA GLN A 104 7.65 -5.06 3.20
C GLN A 104 6.78 -4.64 2.01
N ALA A 105 7.18 -3.58 1.29
CA ALA A 105 6.50 -3.16 0.07
C ALA A 105 6.53 -4.24 -1.02
N GLN A 106 7.67 -4.90 -1.22
CA GLN A 106 7.77 -6.04 -2.15
C GLN A 106 6.84 -7.19 -1.72
N THR A 107 6.85 -7.57 -0.45
CA THR A 107 5.99 -8.62 0.10
C THR A 107 4.50 -8.31 -0.11
N LEU A 108 4.09 -7.05 0.10
CA LEU A 108 2.72 -6.62 -0.14
C LEU A 108 2.36 -6.66 -1.63
N ASN A 109 3.28 -6.27 -2.50
CA ASN A 109 3.07 -6.31 -3.94
C ASN A 109 2.90 -7.76 -4.44
N ASP A 110 3.69 -8.70 -3.94
CA ASP A 110 3.57 -10.12 -4.27
C ASP A 110 2.22 -10.68 -3.80
N ARG A 111 1.81 -10.35 -2.56
CA ARG A 111 0.49 -10.73 -2.04
C ARG A 111 -0.66 -10.15 -2.87
N LEU A 112 -0.54 -8.91 -3.34
CA LEU A 112 -1.55 -8.29 -4.23
C LEU A 112 -1.60 -9.00 -5.57
N TYR A 113 -0.46 -9.39 -6.12
CA TYR A 113 -0.40 -10.18 -7.35
C TYR A 113 -1.13 -11.51 -7.18
N ASP A 114 -0.83 -12.26 -6.11
CA ASP A 114 -1.47 -13.54 -5.80
C ASP A 114 -2.98 -13.39 -5.59
N ALA A 115 -3.40 -12.40 -4.80
CA ALA A 115 -4.81 -12.12 -4.57
C ALA A 115 -5.54 -11.81 -5.89
N ASN A 116 -4.93 -11.05 -6.79
CA ASN A 116 -5.52 -10.73 -8.08
C ASN A 116 -5.65 -11.97 -8.98
N GLN A 117 -4.69 -12.91 -8.93
CA GLN A 117 -4.81 -14.18 -9.64
C GLN A 117 -5.93 -15.05 -9.06
N GLN A 118 -6.08 -15.09 -7.73
CA GLN A 118 -7.18 -15.79 -7.08
C GLN A 118 -8.54 -15.21 -7.48
N VAL A 119 -8.67 -13.88 -7.52
CA VAL A 119 -9.90 -13.20 -7.97
C VAL A 119 -10.24 -13.58 -9.41
N LYS A 120 -9.26 -13.59 -10.33
CA LYS A 120 -9.49 -14.03 -11.71
C LYS A 120 -9.95 -15.47 -11.80
N SER A 121 -9.33 -16.37 -11.04
CA SER A 121 -9.72 -17.79 -10.98
C SER A 121 -11.16 -17.95 -10.47
N LEU A 122 -11.48 -17.28 -9.35
CA LEU A 122 -12.83 -17.33 -8.76
C LEU A 122 -13.88 -16.73 -9.68
N SER A 123 -13.58 -15.63 -10.38
CA SER A 123 -14.49 -15.05 -11.37
C SER A 123 -14.78 -16.05 -12.50
N SER A 124 -13.76 -16.75 -13.00
CA SER A 124 -13.96 -17.75 -14.05
C SER A 124 -14.80 -18.95 -13.57
N GLN A 125 -14.61 -19.39 -12.32
CA GLN A 125 -15.42 -20.44 -11.71
C GLN A 125 -16.87 -19.99 -11.50
N LEU A 126 -17.09 -18.74 -11.10
CA LEU A 126 -18.42 -18.16 -10.97
C LEU A 126 -19.15 -18.14 -12.31
N ASP A 127 -18.49 -17.69 -13.38
CA ASP A 127 -19.07 -17.69 -14.72
C ASP A 127 -19.44 -19.10 -15.19
N ALA A 128 -18.58 -20.09 -14.93
CA ALA A 128 -18.86 -21.49 -15.27
C ALA A 128 -20.06 -22.03 -14.49
N THR A 129 -20.13 -21.73 -13.18
CA THR A 129 -21.26 -22.13 -12.32
C THR A 129 -22.56 -21.49 -12.78
N GLN A 130 -22.52 -20.22 -13.19
CA GLN A 130 -23.69 -19.50 -13.66
C GLN A 130 -24.21 -20.05 -15.00
N ARG A 131 -23.32 -20.45 -15.92
CA ARG A 131 -23.73 -21.17 -17.14
C ARG A 131 -24.35 -22.52 -16.81
N SER A 132 -23.73 -23.31 -15.94
CA SER A 132 -24.27 -24.60 -15.52
C SER A 132 -25.65 -24.47 -14.86
N LEU A 133 -25.86 -23.42 -14.06
CA LEU A 133 -27.17 -23.12 -13.46
C LEU A 133 -28.21 -22.80 -14.53
N ALA A 134 -27.86 -22.00 -15.54
CA ALA A 134 -28.76 -21.68 -16.65
C ALA A 134 -29.14 -22.94 -17.46
N GLU A 135 -28.17 -23.80 -17.76
CA GLU A 135 -28.39 -25.10 -18.42
C GLU A 135 -29.32 -26.00 -17.60
N SER A 136 -29.11 -26.08 -16.27
CA SER A 136 -29.97 -26.83 -15.37
C SER A 136 -31.40 -26.31 -15.34
N GLN A 137 -31.59 -24.99 -15.35
CA GLN A 137 -32.91 -24.37 -15.42
C GLN A 137 -33.61 -24.68 -16.75
N GLN A 138 -32.89 -24.64 -17.87
CA GLN A 138 -33.42 -25.02 -19.18
C GLN A 138 -33.82 -26.50 -19.23
N ALA A 139 -32.99 -27.39 -18.68
CA ALA A 139 -33.31 -28.82 -18.58
C ALA A 139 -34.57 -29.05 -17.73
N ARG A 140 -34.71 -28.34 -16.60
CA ARG A 140 -35.91 -28.40 -15.76
C ARG A 140 -37.17 -27.94 -16.50
N TRP A 141 -37.08 -26.85 -17.27
CA TRP A 141 -38.19 -26.38 -18.10
C TRP A 141 -38.60 -27.41 -19.16
N SER A 142 -37.62 -27.99 -19.85
CA SER A 142 -37.88 -29.05 -20.85
C SER A 142 -38.56 -30.27 -20.24
N LEU A 143 -38.07 -30.75 -19.08
CA LEU A 143 -38.70 -31.85 -18.33
C LEU A 143 -40.13 -31.50 -17.89
N GLY A 144 -40.38 -30.27 -17.46
CA GLY A 144 -41.73 -29.80 -17.12
C GLY A 144 -42.70 -29.91 -18.29
N ASN A 145 -42.26 -29.49 -19.48
CA ASN A 145 -43.06 -29.61 -20.71
C ASN A 145 -43.32 -31.07 -21.10
N GLN A 146 -42.31 -31.94 -20.99
CA GLN A 146 -42.48 -33.38 -21.23
C GLN A 146 -43.45 -34.04 -20.25
N LEU A 147 -43.39 -33.64 -18.98
CA LEU A 147 -44.30 -34.14 -17.96
C LEU A 147 -45.75 -33.76 -18.26
N GLU A 148 -45.99 -32.52 -18.70
CA GLU A 148 -47.32 -32.06 -19.08
C GLU A 148 -47.86 -32.77 -20.33
N GLN A 149 -47.01 -32.99 -21.34
CA GLN A 149 -47.35 -33.82 -22.50
C GLN A 149 -47.69 -35.26 -22.12
N THR A 150 -46.93 -35.84 -21.18
CA THR A 150 -47.17 -37.20 -20.68
C THR A 150 -48.49 -37.27 -19.91
N ARG A 151 -48.77 -36.28 -19.07
CA ARG A 151 -50.01 -36.17 -18.29
C ARG A 151 -51.23 -36.09 -19.21
N THR A 152 -51.20 -35.20 -20.20
CA THR A 152 -52.29 -35.06 -21.18
C THR A 152 -52.49 -36.34 -22.00
N THR A 153 -51.41 -36.98 -22.44
CA THR A 153 -51.47 -38.27 -23.14
C THR A 153 -52.08 -39.37 -22.27
N THR A 154 -51.69 -39.43 -21.00
CA THR A 154 -52.23 -40.41 -20.04
C THR A 154 -53.71 -40.17 -19.75
N GLN A 155 -54.12 -38.91 -19.62
CA GLN A 155 -55.53 -38.54 -19.48
C GLN A 155 -56.35 -38.95 -20.71
N LEU A 156 -55.85 -38.70 -21.92
CA LEU A 156 -56.51 -39.14 -23.16
C LEU A 156 -56.62 -40.66 -23.25
N MET A 157 -55.57 -41.40 -22.88
CA MET A 157 -55.63 -42.87 -22.82
C MET A 157 -56.65 -43.36 -21.79
N GLY A 158 -56.70 -42.74 -20.61
CA GLY A 158 -57.70 -43.06 -19.59
C GLY A 158 -59.13 -42.79 -20.05
N GLN A 159 -59.36 -41.66 -20.74
CA GLN A 159 -60.63 -41.33 -21.36
C GLN A 159 -61.03 -42.39 -22.40
N CYS A 160 -60.08 -42.80 -23.24
CA CYS A 160 -60.32 -43.85 -24.23
C CYS A 160 -60.65 -45.21 -23.63
N LEU A 161 -59.96 -45.60 -22.56
CA LEU A 161 -60.28 -46.82 -21.83
C LEU A 161 -61.69 -46.75 -21.24
N ALA A 162 -62.06 -45.61 -20.65
CA ALA A 162 -63.40 -45.40 -20.12
C ALA A 162 -64.48 -45.44 -21.22
N ASP A 163 -64.20 -44.91 -22.41
CA ASP A 163 -65.12 -44.94 -23.55
C ASP A 163 -65.31 -46.37 -24.12
N VAL A 164 -64.26 -47.21 -24.08
CA VAL A 164 -64.28 -48.60 -24.59
C VAL A 164 -64.85 -49.58 -23.55
N GLN A 165 -64.78 -49.28 -22.26
CA GLN A 165 -65.18 -50.18 -21.18
C GLN A 165 -66.65 -50.67 -21.26
N PRO A 166 -67.66 -49.83 -21.57
CA PRO A 166 -69.04 -50.27 -21.78
C PRO A 166 -69.19 -51.26 -22.93
N PHE A 167 -68.37 -51.13 -23.97
CA PHE A 167 -68.37 -52.04 -25.11
C PHE A 167 -67.87 -53.41 -24.69
N MET A 168 -66.77 -53.46 -23.92
CA MET A 168 -66.20 -54.71 -23.41
C MET A 168 -67.16 -55.42 -22.44
N GLU A 169 -67.87 -54.68 -21.60
CA GLU A 169 -68.86 -55.24 -20.68
C GLU A 169 -70.11 -55.78 -21.39
N HIS A 170 -70.48 -55.23 -22.55
CA HIS A 170 -71.68 -55.65 -23.31
C HIS A 170 -71.36 -56.57 -24.49
N ALA A 171 -70.09 -56.70 -24.88
CA ALA A 171 -69.64 -57.56 -25.97
C ALA A 171 -70.08 -59.04 -25.81
N PRO A 172 -70.07 -59.67 -24.63
CA PRO A 172 -70.56 -61.05 -24.47
C PRO A 172 -72.05 -61.18 -24.76
N ALA A 173 -72.85 -60.17 -24.39
CA ALA A 173 -74.30 -60.15 -24.63
C ALA A 173 -74.62 -59.94 -26.12
N VAL A 174 -73.88 -59.05 -26.80
CA VAL A 174 -74.01 -58.86 -28.25
C VAL A 174 -73.55 -60.11 -29.01
N TYR A 175 -72.46 -60.75 -28.59
CA TYR A 175 -71.94 -61.97 -29.19
C TYR A 175 -72.90 -63.17 -28.99
N SER A 176 -73.57 -63.28 -27.84
CA SER A 176 -74.61 -64.30 -27.64
C SER A 176 -75.85 -64.05 -28.49
N PHE A 177 -76.23 -62.79 -28.70
CA PHE A 177 -77.37 -62.41 -29.53
C PHE A 177 -77.14 -62.71 -31.02
N LEU A 178 -75.90 -62.56 -31.50
CA LEU A 178 -75.52 -62.87 -32.89
C LEU A 178 -75.35 -64.36 -33.16
N ASN A 179 -74.87 -65.14 -32.18
CA ASN A 179 -74.67 -66.59 -32.33
C ASN A 179 -75.90 -67.44 -31.97
N ASN A 180 -76.89 -66.87 -31.29
CA ASN A 180 -78.21 -67.47 -31.09
C ASN A 180 -79.30 -66.44 -31.42
N PRO A 181 -79.58 -66.20 -32.72
CA PRO A 181 -80.70 -65.35 -33.09
C PRO A 181 -81.99 -66.06 -32.64
N LEU A 182 -82.69 -65.49 -31.66
CA LEU A 182 -84.01 -65.99 -31.27
C LEU A 182 -84.90 -66.08 -32.51
N SER A 183 -85.38 -67.30 -32.79
CA SER A 183 -86.31 -67.59 -33.88
C SER A 183 -87.53 -66.66 -33.78
N SER A 184 -87.67 -65.80 -34.79
CA SER A 184 -88.88 -65.04 -35.03
C SER A 184 -90.01 -66.00 -35.40
N THR A 185 -90.84 -66.40 -34.44
CA THR A 185 -92.25 -66.76 -34.63
C THR A 185 -92.85 -67.27 -33.32
N ILE A 186 -93.83 -66.54 -32.75
CA ILE A 186 -95.21 -67.01 -32.44
C ILE A 186 -95.89 -66.00 -31.48
N LEU A 187 -96.87 -65.29 -32.06
CA LEU A 187 -98.08 -64.64 -31.54
C LEU A 187 -98.08 -63.96 -30.15
N GLY A 188 -98.39 -62.66 -30.18
CA GLY A 188 -98.96 -61.93 -29.04
C GLY A 188 -98.99 -60.43 -29.30
N ASP A 189 -100.19 -59.91 -29.51
CA ASP A 189 -100.56 -58.51 -29.74
C ASP A 189 -99.88 -57.51 -28.77
N GLY A 190 -99.53 -56.32 -29.28
CA GLY A 190 -99.16 -55.17 -28.45
C GLY A 190 -97.66 -54.88 -28.26
N GLY A 191 -97.11 -54.11 -29.20
CA GLY A 191 -96.05 -53.13 -28.92
C GLY A 191 -94.60 -53.64 -28.87
N SER A 192 -93.70 -52.70 -29.18
CA SER A 192 -92.24 -52.78 -29.01
C SER A 192 -91.42 -53.22 -30.24
N THR A 193 -91.26 -52.28 -31.19
CA THR A 193 -90.11 -52.23 -32.12
C THR A 193 -88.78 -51.86 -31.43
N ARG A 194 -88.76 -51.69 -30.09
CA ARG A 194 -87.60 -51.22 -29.32
C ARG A 194 -86.33 -52.02 -29.55
N GLY A 195 -86.40 -53.35 -29.68
CA GLY A 195 -85.19 -54.19 -29.70
C GLY A 195 -84.28 -54.03 -30.93
N LYS A 196 -84.83 -53.71 -32.10
CA LYS A 196 -84.05 -53.51 -33.35
C LYS A 196 -83.61 -52.06 -33.54
N GLU A 197 -84.43 -51.11 -33.10
CA GLU A 197 -84.11 -49.68 -33.09
C GLU A 197 -83.02 -49.37 -32.06
N ASP A 198 -83.02 -50.05 -30.90
CA ASP A 198 -81.98 -49.88 -29.88
C ASP A 198 -80.60 -50.36 -30.34
N LEU A 199 -80.49 -51.46 -31.11
CA LEU A 199 -79.19 -51.95 -31.58
C LEU A 199 -78.57 -51.05 -32.66
N HIS A 200 -79.39 -50.54 -33.59
CA HIS A 200 -78.93 -49.59 -34.61
C HIS A 200 -78.62 -48.20 -34.01
N THR A 201 -79.35 -47.79 -32.96
CA THR A 201 -79.10 -46.54 -32.23
C THR A 201 -77.86 -46.67 -31.33
N LEU A 202 -77.66 -47.82 -30.69
CA LEU A 202 -76.41 -48.18 -29.99
C LEU A 202 -75.24 -48.15 -30.98
N MET A 203 -75.29 -48.89 -32.08
CA MET A 203 -74.20 -48.90 -33.07
C MET A 203 -73.94 -47.54 -33.73
N ASN A 204 -74.95 -46.68 -33.90
CA ASN A 204 -74.75 -45.33 -34.44
C ASN A 204 -74.26 -44.31 -33.40
N SER A 205 -74.48 -44.54 -32.09
CA SER A 205 -73.87 -43.75 -31.01
C SER A 205 -72.42 -44.13 -30.74
N TRP A 206 -71.92 -45.21 -31.35
CA TRP A 206 -70.57 -45.76 -31.21
C TRP A 206 -69.55 -45.09 -32.15
N GLN A 207 -69.57 -43.75 -32.24
CA GLN A 207 -68.45 -43.04 -32.88
C GLN A 207 -67.33 -42.88 -31.85
N PHE A 208 -66.20 -43.57 -32.07
CA PHE A 208 -64.93 -43.36 -31.35
C PHE A 208 -64.36 -41.96 -31.66
N GLY A 209 -65.04 -40.91 -31.21
CA GLY A 209 -64.71 -39.52 -31.53
C GLY A 209 -63.34 -39.09 -31.02
N ASN A 210 -62.88 -39.70 -29.91
CA ASN A 210 -61.64 -39.29 -29.24
C ASN A 210 -60.48 -40.29 -29.37
N CYS A 211 -60.74 -41.59 -29.61
CA CYS A 211 -59.67 -42.59 -29.66
C CYS A 211 -58.90 -42.67 -30.98
N SER A 212 -59.49 -42.18 -32.08
CA SER A 212 -58.77 -42.02 -33.34
C SER A 212 -57.60 -41.03 -33.26
N ARG A 213 -57.56 -40.15 -32.25
CA ARG A 213 -56.45 -39.19 -32.03
C ARG A 213 -55.26 -39.76 -31.24
N VAL A 214 -55.41 -40.89 -30.57
CA VAL A 214 -54.34 -41.52 -29.77
C VAL A 214 -53.41 -42.36 -30.66
N VAL A 215 -53.91 -42.85 -31.79
CA VAL A 215 -53.20 -43.79 -32.68
C VAL A 215 -52.06 -43.18 -33.52
N PRO A 216 -52.04 -41.90 -33.96
CA PRO A 216 -50.90 -41.39 -34.73
C PRO A 216 -49.65 -41.13 -33.89
N SER A 217 -49.78 -40.94 -32.57
CA SER A 217 -48.64 -40.46 -31.76
C SER A 217 -47.65 -41.54 -31.32
N ILE A 218 -47.99 -42.83 -31.45
CA ILE A 218 -47.10 -43.94 -31.07
C ILE A 218 -46.23 -44.40 -32.26
N ALA A 219 -46.62 -44.10 -33.50
CA ALA A 219 -45.85 -44.46 -34.70
C ALA A 219 -44.70 -43.47 -35.03
N SER A 220 -44.60 -42.36 -34.31
CA SER A 220 -43.57 -41.31 -34.49
C SER A 220 -42.31 -41.52 -33.62
N TYR A 221 -42.26 -42.58 -32.81
CA TYR A 221 -41.08 -42.97 -32.03
C TYR A 221 -40.51 -44.30 -32.58
N ARG A 222 -39.87 -44.21 -33.75
CA ARG A 222 -38.83 -45.15 -34.21
C ARG A 222 -37.73 -44.38 -34.90
#